data_AF-A0A661D420-F1
#
_entry.id   AF-A0A661D420-F1
#
_cell.length_a   1.000
_cell.length_b   1.000
_cell.length_c   1.000
_cell.angle_alpha   90.00
_cell.angle_beta   90.00
_cell.angle_gamma   90.00
#
_symmetry.space_group_name_H-M   'P 1'
#
loop_
_entity.id
_entity.type
_entity.pdbx_description
1 polymer ?
#
loop_
_entity_poly.entity_id
_entity_poly.type
_entity_poly.pdbx_seq_one_letter_code
_entity_poly.pdbx_strand_id
1 'polypeptide(L)' 'MSDFSSCPSCGHTPYQGLMGGWFKVYKCNACGGLFCHECKGSNNGSKCPKCGSTNKSTAGKSG' A
#
# COMPACT_ATOMS: atom_id res chain seq x y z
N MET A 1 12.66 -5.15 5.56
CA MET A 1 11.47 -4.59 4.88
C MET A 1 10.98 -5.67 3.94
N SER A 2 9.68 -5.93 3.86
CA SER A 2 9.15 -6.94 2.94
C SER A 2 9.06 -6.36 1.53
N ASP A 3 9.55 -7.10 0.55
CA ASP A 3 9.32 -6.83 -0.87
C ASP A 3 7.96 -7.42 -1.26
N PHE A 4 7.05 -6.54 -1.68
CA PHE A 4 5.70 -6.93 -2.08
C PHE A 4 5.64 -7.01 -3.61
N SER A 5 5.30 -8.17 -4.19
CA SER A 5 5.07 -8.24 -5.63
C SER A 5 3.79 -7.51 -6.07
N SER A 6 2.85 -7.27 -5.13
CA SER A 6 1.58 -6.60 -5.37
C SER A 6 0.98 -6.05 -4.08
N CYS A 7 0.06 -5.10 -4.22
CA CYS A 7 -0.63 -4.48 -3.10
C CYS A 7 -1.75 -5.41 -2.61
N PRO A 8 -1.67 -5.99 -1.39
CA PRO A 8 -2.61 -7.01 -0.95
C PRO A 8 -4.04 -6.49 -0.70
N SER A 9 -4.26 -5.17 -0.63
CA SER A 9 -5.60 -4.61 -0.43
C SER A 9 -6.38 -4.38 -1.71
N CYS A 10 -5.72 -3.89 -2.76
CA CYS A 10 -6.37 -3.49 -4.00
C CYS A 10 -5.83 -4.23 -5.23
N GLY A 11 -4.88 -5.16 -5.05
CA GLY A 11 -4.29 -5.95 -6.12
C GLY A 11 -3.36 -5.15 -7.03
N HIS A 12 -3.06 -3.88 -6.71
CA HIS A 12 -2.22 -3.04 -7.56
C HIS A 12 -0.81 -3.60 -7.64
N THR A 13 -0.35 -3.93 -8.84
CA THR A 13 0.99 -4.44 -9.10
C THR A 13 1.89 -3.31 -9.59
N PRO A 14 3.18 -3.27 -9.21
CA PRO A 14 4.10 -2.32 -9.78
C PRO A 14 4.24 -2.69 -11.25
N TYR A 15 3.82 -1.80 -12.15
CA TYR A 15 3.85 -2.11 -13.58
C TYR A 15 5.31 -2.28 -14.01
N GLN A 16 5.66 -3.47 -14.49
CA GLN A 16 6.98 -3.79 -15.07
C GLN A 16 7.09 -3.17 -16.48
N GLY A 17 7.12 -1.84 -16.55
CA GLY A 17 7.53 -1.08 -17.73
C GLY A 17 9.01 -0.68 -17.65
N LEU A 18 9.52 -0.04 -18.71
CA LEU A 18 10.91 0.46 -18.83
C LEU A 18 11.35 1.43 -17.70
N MET A 19 10.41 1.98 -16.93
CA MET A 19 10.65 2.69 -15.68
C MET A 19 10.10 1.85 -14.54
N GLY A 20 10.95 1.05 -13.88
CA GLY A 20 10.56 0.17 -12.76
C GLY A 20 9.67 0.90 -11.74
N GLY A 21 8.38 0.56 -11.74
CA GLY A 21 7.34 1.28 -11.01
C GLY A 21 7.21 0.82 -9.57
N TRP A 22 8.21 1.07 -8.72
CA TRP A 22 8.10 0.83 -7.29
C TRP A 22 7.06 1.70 -6.58
N PHE A 23 6.28 1.11 -5.67
CA PHE A 23 5.34 1.85 -4.81
C PHE A 23 5.48 1.47 -3.34
N LYS A 24 5.08 2.37 -2.44
CA LYS A 24 5.11 2.11 -0.99
C LYS A 24 3.85 1.38 -0.55
N VAL A 25 4.05 0.34 0.26
CA VAL A 25 2.99 -0.37 0.98
C VAL A 25 2.97 0.12 2.42
N TYR A 26 1.79 0.50 2.87
CA TYR A 26 1.49 0.95 4.22
C TYR A 26 0.73 -0.14 4.99
N LYS A 27 1.02 -0.30 6.27
CA LYS A 27 0.28 -1.14 7.22
C LYS A 27 -0.49 -0.24 8.16
N CYS A 28 -1.80 -0.44 8.27
CA CYS A 28 -2.59 0.22 9.30
C CYS A 28 -2.30 -0.42 10.66
N ASN A 29 -1.95 0.40 11.65
CA ASN A 29 -1.69 -0.10 13.01
C ASN A 29 -2.98 -0.39 13.79
N ALA A 30 -4.12 0.17 13.35
CA ALA A 30 -5.40 -0.03 14.04
C ALA A 30 -6.07 -1.37 13.68
N CYS A 31 -6.06 -1.76 12.40
CA CYS A 31 -6.72 -2.99 11.93
C CYS A 31 -5.75 -4.03 11.35
N GLY A 32 -4.45 -3.71 11.27
CA GLY A 32 -3.45 -4.58 10.65
C GLY A 32 -3.51 -4.64 9.12
N GLY A 33 -4.47 -3.96 8.49
CA GLY A 33 -4.66 -3.99 7.04
C GLY A 33 -3.49 -3.36 6.30
N LEU A 34 -2.95 -4.08 5.32
CA LEU A 34 -1.96 -3.57 4.38
C LEU A 34 -2.67 -2.87 3.21
N PHE A 35 -2.16 -1.75 2.74
CA PHE A 35 -2.71 -0.96 1.63
C PHE A 35 -1.63 -0.09 0.98
N CYS A 36 -1.87 0.40 -0.23
CA CYS A 36 -0.96 1.30 -0.94
C CYS A 36 -1.69 2.59 -1.30
N HIS A 37 -0.94 3.58 -1.78
CA HIS A 37 -1.48 4.89 -2.08
C HIS A 37 -2.55 4.89 -3.20
N GLU A 38 -2.46 3.94 -4.13
CA GLU A 38 -3.42 3.76 -5.22
C GLU A 38 -4.70 3.04 -4.81
N CYS A 39 -4.77 2.48 -3.59
CA CYS A 39 -6.00 1.83 -3.17
C CYS A 39 -7.15 2.85 -3.03
N LYS A 40 -8.29 2.53 -3.65
CA LYS A 40 -9.51 3.32 -3.54
C LYS A 40 -9.92 3.50 -2.07
N GLY A 41 -10.16 4.75 -1.67
CA GLY A 41 -10.48 5.10 -0.27
C GLY A 41 -9.27 5.27 0.65
N SER A 42 -8.04 5.03 0.14
CA SER A 42 -6.82 5.25 0.92
C SER A 42 -6.41 6.73 1.02
N ASN A 43 -7.03 7.61 0.23
CA ASN A 43 -6.67 9.02 0.15
C ASN A 43 -5.16 9.22 -0.10
N ASN A 44 -4.67 8.64 -1.20
CA ASN A 44 -3.26 8.65 -1.59
C ASN A 44 -2.32 8.08 -0.51
N GLY A 45 -2.76 7.02 0.20
CA GLY A 45 -1.98 6.39 1.26
C GLY A 45 -2.16 7.05 2.63
N SER A 46 -2.91 8.15 2.73
CA SER A 46 -3.07 8.92 3.97
C SER A 46 -3.99 8.26 4.98
N LYS A 47 -4.91 7.40 4.54
CA LYS A 47 -5.95 6.77 5.37
C LYS A 47 -6.03 5.28 5.03
N CYS A 48 -6.33 4.47 6.03
CA CYS A 48 -6.63 3.06 5.83
C CYS A 48 -8.00 2.93 5.15
N PRO A 49 -8.11 2.29 3.97
CA PRO A 49 -9.40 2.10 3.29
C PRO A 49 -10.32 1.12 4.02
N LYS A 50 -9.80 0.23 4.88
CA LYS A 50 -10.60 -0.76 5.62
C LYS A 50 -11.31 -0.17 6.84
N CYS A 51 -10.56 0.50 7.72
CA CYS A 51 -11.09 0.98 9.00
C CYS A 51 -11.17 2.51 9.11
N GLY A 52 -10.64 3.23 8.11
CA GLY A 52 -10.60 4.68 8.11
C GLY A 52 -9.57 5.31 9.06
N SER A 53 -8.73 4.52 9.73
CA SER A 53 -7.68 5.08 10.58
C SER A 53 -6.59 5.76 9.75
N THR A 54 -6.09 6.90 10.20
CA THR A 54 -4.92 7.58 9.64
C THR A 54 -3.61 7.04 10.22
N ASN A 55 -3.69 6.21 11.27
CA ASN A 55 -2.56 5.57 11.93
C ASN A 55 -2.04 4.38 11.10
N LYS A 56 -0.87 4.58 10.50
CA LYS A 56 -0.23 3.67 9.56
C LYS A 56 1.28 3.77 9.67
N SER A 57 1.95 2.67 9.39
CA SER A 57 3.40 2.56 9.29
C SER A 57 3.77 2.07 7.90
N THR A 58 4.95 2.42 7.39
CA THR A 58 5.44 1.85 6.13
C THR A 58 5.75 0.37 6.34
N ALA A 59 5.03 -0.50 5.63
CA ALA A 59 5.22 -1.95 5.68
C ALA A 59 6.43 -2.37 4.84
N GLY A 60 6.60 -1.72 3.69
CA GLY A 60 7.64 -2.04 2.72
C GLY A 60 7.44 -1.29 1.42
N LYS A 61 8.14 -1.77 0.39
CA LYS A 61 8.00 -1.29 -0.97
C LYS A 61 7.65 -2.49 -1.86
N SER A 62 6.88 -2.23 -2.89
CA SER A 62 6.69 -3.16 -3.99
C SER A 62 7.63 -2.76 -5.11
N GLY A 63 8.32 -3.72 -5.71
CA GLY A 63 9.32 -3.53 -6.75
C GLY A 63 9.59 -4.84 -7.46
#